data_AF-A0A327TQ58-F1
#
_entry.id   AF-A0A327TQ58-F1
#
_cell.length_a   1.000
_cell.length_b   1.000
_cell.length_c   1.000
_cell.angle_alpha   90.00
_cell.angle_beta   90.00
_cell.angle_gamma   90.00
#
_symmetry.space_group_name_H-M   'P 1'
#
loop_
_entity.id
_entity.type
_entity.pdbx_description
1 polymer ?
#
loop_
_entity_poly.entity_id
_entity_poly.type
_entity_poly.pdbx_seq_one_letter_code
_entity_poly.pdbx_strand_id
1 'polypeptide(L)' 'MTVRFVGGPLAGIELETTDAPWFGGWFTVGDTAGLYEQVHRDPATGIVLAEIRFTIPRRW' A
#
# COMPACT_ATOMS: atom_id res chain seq x y z
N MET A 1 -7.20 -1.11 -10.18
CA MET A 1 -5.75 -1.32 -9.97
C MET A 1 -5.51 -2.12 -8.69
N THR A 2 -4.50 -2.99 -8.65
CA THR A 2 -4.14 -3.74 -7.43
C THR A 2 -2.80 -3.27 -6.89
N VAL A 3 -2.74 -3.01 -5.59
CA VAL A 3 -1.48 -2.73 -4.88
C VAL A 3 -1.06 -3.97 -4.10
N ARG A 4 0.18 -4.41 -4.28
CA ARG A 4 0.78 -5.51 -3.53
C ARG A 4 1.94 -4.99 -2.68
N PHE A 5 1.90 -5.31 -1.39
CA PHE A 5 2.96 -4.91 -0.46
C PHE A 5 4.11 -5.92 -0.50
N VAL A 6 5.34 -5.43 -0.71
CA VAL A 6 6.53 -6.28 -0.85
C VAL A 6 7.41 -6.35 0.41
N GLY A 7 7.13 -5.52 1.42
CA GLY A 7 7.96 -5.42 2.62
C GLY A 7 7.22 -4.86 3.84
N GLY A 8 7.85 -4.98 5.00
CA GLY A 8 7.30 -4.52 6.26
C GLY A 8 6.13 -5.36 6.80
N PRO A 9 5.40 -4.86 7.81
CA PRO A 9 4.35 -5.61 8.51
C PRO A 9 3.18 -6.13 7.65
N LEU A 10 3.03 -5.64 6.42
CA LEU A 10 1.95 -6.07 5.52
C LEU A 10 2.47 -6.72 4.24
N ALA A 11 3.74 -7.14 4.21
CA ALA A 11 4.27 -7.89 3.08
C ALA A 11 3.33 -9.06 2.72
N GLY A 12 2.98 -9.16 1.44
CA GLY A 12 2.06 -10.19 0.93
C GLY A 12 0.58 -9.82 0.96
N ILE A 13 0.19 -8.68 1.52
CA ILE A 13 -1.19 -8.17 1.43
C ILE A 13 -1.40 -7.51 0.06
N GLU A 14 -2.61 -7.71 -0.50
CA GLU A 14 -3.08 -7.03 -1.70
C GLU A 14 -4.26 -6.12 -1.37
N LEU A 15 -4.24 -4.91 -1.93
CA LEU A 15 -5.30 -3.92 -1.80
C LEU A 15 -5.88 -3.60 -3.17
N GLU A 16 -7.20 -3.71 -3.31
CA GLU A 16 -7.90 -3.26 -4.50
C GLU A 16 -8.11 -1.74 -4.42
N THR A 17 -7.70 -1.03 -5.47
CA THR A 17 -7.82 0.44 -5.57
C THR A 17 -8.33 0.85 -6.96
N THR A 18 -8.66 2.13 -7.10
CA THR A 18 -9.13 2.71 -8.37
C THR A 18 -7.96 2.89 -9.36
N ASP A 19 -8.26 3.04 -10.64
CA ASP A 19 -7.25 3.31 -11.68
C ASP A 19 -6.81 4.78 -11.72
N ALA A 20 -7.18 5.58 -10.71
CA ALA A 20 -6.73 6.96 -10.59
C ALA A 20 -5.20 7.01 -10.38
N PRO A 21 -4.52 8.07 -10.83
CA PRO A 21 -3.10 8.28 -10.56
C PRO A 21 -2.82 8.17 -9.05
N TRP A 22 -1.96 7.22 -8.68
CA TRP A 22 -1.72 6.86 -7.29
C TRP A 22 -0.24 7.07 -6.96
N PHE A 23 0.04 7.89 -5.95
CA PHE A 23 1.40 8.30 -5.56
C PHE A 23 1.83 7.77 -4.18
N GLY A 24 1.07 6.85 -3.60
CA GLY A 24 1.13 6.57 -2.17
C GLY A 24 -0.04 7.17 -1.41
N GLY A 25 -0.18 6.79 -0.15
CA GLY A 25 -1.24 7.33 0.71
C GLY A 25 -1.31 6.70 2.08
N TRP A 26 -2.23 7.20 2.90
CA TRP A 26 -2.57 6.57 4.17
C TRP A 26 -3.64 5.51 3.94
N PHE A 27 -3.50 4.36 4.58
CA PHE A 27 -4.56 3.35 4.67
C PHE A 27 -4.64 2.83 6.10
N THR A 28 -5.75 2.18 6.41
CA THR A 28 -5.99 1.58 7.72
C THR A 28 -6.26 0.09 7.55
N VAL A 29 -5.54 -0.74 8.32
CA VAL A 29 -5.80 -2.18 8.47
C VAL A 29 -5.98 -2.44 9.96
N GLY A 30 -7.21 -2.80 10.37
CA GLY A 30 -7.59 -2.85 11.78
C GLY A 30 -7.33 -1.49 12.47
N ASP A 31 -6.66 -1.53 13.62
CA ASP A 31 -6.29 -0.34 14.41
C ASP A 31 -4.96 0.31 13.97
N THR A 32 -4.38 -0.15 12.86
CA THR A 32 -3.10 0.35 12.35
C THR A 32 -3.30 1.25 11.14
N ALA A 33 -2.82 2.48 11.20
CA ALA A 33 -2.71 3.36 10.04
C ALA A 33 -1.29 3.23 9.45
N GLY A 34 -1.18 3.04 8.13
CA GLY A 34 0.10 2.95 7.43
C GLY A 34 0.22 3.98 6.32
N LEU A 35 1.39 4.62 6.18
CA LEU A 35 1.79 5.36 4.98
C LEU A 35 2.62 4.42 4.09
N TYR A 36 2.22 4.31 2.84
CA TYR A 36 2.91 3.50 1.85
C TYR A 36 3.18 4.31 0.59
N GLU A 37 4.34 4.06 -0.01
CA GLU A 37 4.76 4.68 -1.27
C GLU A 37 4.87 3.63 -2.36
N GLN A 38 4.53 4.04 -3.58
CA GLN A 38 4.76 3.24 -4.78
C GLN A 38 6.26 3.09 -5.02
N VAL A 39 6.71 1.86 -5.16
CA VAL A 39 8.10 1.53 -5.51
C VAL A 39 8.21 1.17 -6.99
N HIS A 40 7.21 0.45 -7.51
CA HIS A 40 7.21 -0.01 -8.90
C HIS A 40 5.79 -0.22 -9.41
N ARG A 41 5.54 0.05 -10.70
CA ARG A 41 4.32 -0.32 -11.40
C ARG A 41 4.66 -1.24 -12.54
N ASP A 42 4.10 -2.43 -12.52
CA ASP A 42 4.19 -3.36 -13.64
C ASP A 42 3.30 -2.82 -14.79
N PRO A 43 3.88 -2.45 -15.94
CA PRO A 43 3.11 -1.93 -17.07
C PRO A 43 2.26 -3.00 -17.77
N ALA A 44 2.56 -4.28 -17.62
CA ALA A 44 1.85 -5.38 -18.27
C ALA A 44 0.60 -5.81 -17.48
N THR A 45 0.70 -5.83 -16.16
CA THR A 45 -0.41 -6.27 -15.27
C THR A 45 -1.12 -5.11 -14.59
N GLY A 46 -0.52 -3.91 -14.59
CA GLY A 46 -1.02 -2.76 -13.84
C GLY A 46 -0.85 -2.89 -12.32
N ILE A 47 -0.23 -3.98 -11.83
CA ILE A 47 0.03 -4.20 -10.41
C ILE A 47 1.05 -3.17 -9.93
N VAL A 48 0.76 -2.56 -8.79
CA VAL A 48 1.68 -1.65 -8.13
C VAL A 48 2.31 -2.32 -6.92
N LEU A 49 3.63 -2.35 -6.88
CA LEU A 49 4.38 -2.76 -5.71
C LEU A 49 4.61 -1.54 -4.81
N ALA A 50 4.28 -1.69 -3.54
CA ALA A 50 4.44 -0.64 -2.56
C ALA A 50 5.17 -1.10 -1.31
N GLU A 51 5.87 -0.17 -0.68
CA GLU A 51 6.57 -0.37 0.58
C GLU A 51 5.94 0.53 1.67
N ILE A 52 5.83 -0.01 2.87
CA ILE A 52 5.38 0.74 4.04
C ILE A 52 6.51 1.61 4.53
N ARG A 53 6.28 2.92 4.56
CA ARG A 53 7.21 3.89 5.12
C ARG A 53 7.02 4.07 6.62
N PHE A 54 5.78 4.08 7.08
CA PHE A 54 5.49 4.34 8.48
C PHE A 54 4.16 3.69 8.91
N THR A 55 4.11 3.17 10.13
CA THR A 55 2.88 2.68 10.76
C THR A 55 2.64 3.42 12.07
N ILE A 56 1.46 4.01 12.22
CA ILE A 56 1.00 4.63 13.47
C ILE A 56 -0.04 3.69 14.10
N PRO A 57 0.22 3.17 15.32
CA PRO A 57 -0.85 2.60 16.12
C PRO A 57 -1.86 3.69 16.46
N ARG A 58 -3.13 3.54 16.07
CA ARG A 58 -4.17 4.46 16.55
C ARG A 58 -4.40 4.16 18.03
N ARG A 59 -3.80 4.98 18.91
CA ARG A 59 -4.20 5.04 20.32
C ARG A 59 -5.45 5.90 20.42
N TRP A 60 -6.55 5.29 20.85
CA TRP A 60 -7.76 5.96 21.29
C TRP A 60 -7.55 6.52 22.70
#